data_AF-A0A926TAR3-F1
#
_entry.id   AF-A0A926TAR3-F1
#
_cell.length_a   1.000
_cell.length_b   1.000
_cell.length_c   1.000
_cell.angle_alpha   90.00
_cell.angle_beta   90.00
_cell.angle_gamma   90.00
#
_symmetry.space_group_name_H-M   'P 1'
#
loop_
_entity.id
_entity.type
_entity.pdbx_description
1 polymer ?
#
loop_
_entity_poly.entity_id
_entity_poly.type
_entity_poly.pdbx_seq_one_letter_code
_entity_poly.pdbx_strand_id
1 'polypeptide(L)'
;MFKSEEILKTNDCQIYQQVILTHARKPQNKGKTNPVHCQHREENPYCGDVVDLTLVLDEAESKIADIKFEGAGCALCLASADLMAIAIKGKTISQVLLMVEEFREMVAGNTQF
;
A
#
# COMPACT_ATOMS: atom_id res chain seq x y z
N MET A 1 4.72 38.11 -9.84
CA MET A 1 5.10 37.55 -11.15
C MET A 1 6.00 36.35 -10.87
N PHE A 2 5.39 35.20 -10.56
CA PHE A 2 6.12 33.97 -10.27
C PHE A 2 6.54 33.36 -11.60
N LYS A 3 7.85 33.18 -11.79
CA LYS A 3 8.39 32.63 -13.03
C LYS A 3 7.95 31.18 -13.16
N SER A 4 7.31 30.87 -14.28
CA SER A 4 6.84 29.57 -14.73
C SER A 4 7.92 28.48 -14.84
N GLU A 5 9.18 28.79 -14.54
CA GLU A 5 10.34 27.88 -14.61
C GLU A 5 10.60 27.10 -13.31
N GLU A 6 9.95 27.43 -12.19
CA GLU A 6 10.15 26.73 -10.91
C GLU A 6 9.27 25.48 -10.73
N ILE A 7 8.19 25.34 -11.50
CA ILE A 7 7.24 24.21 -11.38
C ILE A 7 7.79 22.94 -12.08
N LEU A 8 8.68 23.10 -13.06
CA LEU A 8 9.27 21.99 -13.85
C LEU A 8 10.54 21.37 -13.23
N LYS A 9 10.97 21.81 -12.03
CA LYS A 9 12.18 21.32 -11.35
C LYS A 9 11.92 20.38 -10.18
N THR A 10 10.71 19.83 -10.06
CA THR A 10 10.49 18.75 -9.09
C THR A 10 10.90 17.45 -9.77
N ASN A 11 12.07 16.94 -9.45
CA ASN A 11 12.57 15.69 -10.04
C ASN A 11 11.62 14.57 -9.62
N ASP A 12 11.06 13.78 -10.54
CA ASP A 12 10.09 12.72 -10.22
C ASP A 12 10.60 11.79 -9.11
N CYS A 13 11.91 11.50 -9.13
CA CYS A 13 12.63 10.76 -8.10
C CYS A 13 12.44 11.33 -6.68
N GLN A 14 12.43 12.66 -6.53
CA GLN A 14 12.21 13.33 -5.24
C GLN A 14 10.79 13.15 -4.74
N ILE A 15 9.79 13.20 -5.63
CA ILE A 15 8.39 12.98 -5.27
C ILE A 15 8.20 11.53 -4.82
N TYR A 16 8.68 10.55 -5.59
CA TYR A 16 8.55 9.13 -5.23
C TYR A 16 9.24 8.80 -3.91
N GLN A 17 10.46 9.31 -3.70
CA GLN A 17 11.17 9.13 -2.42
C GLN A 17 10.40 9.75 -1.26
N GLN A 18 9.85 10.95 -1.44
CA GLN A 18 9.08 11.62 -0.39
C GLN A 18 7.81 10.84 -0.03
N VAL A 19 7.10 10.31 -1.03
CA VAL A 19 5.92 9.46 -0.82
C VAL A 19 6.31 8.22 -0.01
N ILE A 20 7.33 7.48 -0.45
CA ILE A 20 7.81 6.28 0.25
C ILE A 20 8.16 6.61 1.71
N LEU A 21 8.98 7.65 1.93
CA LEU A 21 9.41 8.02 3.28
C LEU A 21 8.24 8.48 4.16
N THR A 22 7.24 9.16 3.59
CA THR A 22 6.07 9.63 4.33
C THR A 22 5.25 8.44 4.83
N HIS A 23 4.92 7.51 3.94
CA HIS A 23 4.11 6.33 4.27
C HIS A 23 4.87 5.34 5.17
N ALA A 24 6.20 5.22 5.01
CA ALA A 24 7.01 4.40 5.91
C ALA A 24 7.08 4.96 7.34
N ARG A 25 7.22 6.29 7.49
CA ARG A 25 7.39 6.94 8.80
C ARG A 25 6.07 7.13 9.54
N LYS A 26 5.01 7.52 8.83
CA LYS A 26 3.70 7.81 9.39
C LYS A 26 2.61 7.12 8.56
N PRO A 27 2.56 5.78 8.57
CA PRO A 27 1.53 5.04 7.86
C PRO A 27 0.14 5.39 8.38
N GLN A 28 -0.82 5.51 7.47
CA GLN A 28 -2.22 5.83 7.79
C GLN A 28 -2.97 4.61 8.33
N ASN A 29 -2.56 3.40 7.96
CA ASN A 29 -3.27 2.15 8.24
C ASN A 29 -2.53 1.24 9.23
N LYS A 30 -1.71 1.81 10.12
CA LYS A 30 -0.99 1.02 11.13
C LYS A 30 -1.92 0.59 12.29
N GLY A 31 -1.74 -0.64 12.77
CA GLY A 31 -2.45 -1.24 13.88
C GLY A 31 -3.23 -2.49 13.45
N LYS A 32 -4.22 -2.87 14.27
CA LYS A 32 -5.12 -4.00 13.97
C LYS A 32 -6.55 -3.54 13.82
N THR A 33 -7.30 -4.19 12.94
CA THR A 33 -8.73 -3.97 12.83
C THR A 33 -9.47 -4.56 14.04
N ASN A 34 -10.67 -4.06 14.31
CA ASN A 34 -11.59 -4.66 15.27
C ASN A 34 -13.04 -4.46 14.76
N PRO A 35 -13.78 -5.53 14.44
CA PRO A 35 -13.40 -6.95 14.51
C PRO A 35 -12.26 -7.33 13.55
N VAL A 36 -11.81 -8.58 13.60
CA VAL A 36 -10.87 -9.16 12.63
C VAL A 36 -11.62 -10.27 11.91
N HIS A 37 -11.98 -10.07 10.65
CA HIS A 37 -12.63 -11.11 9.84
C HIS A 37 -11.59 -12.03 9.18
N CYS A 38 -10.45 -11.47 8.74
CA CYS A 38 -9.32 -12.27 8.30
C CYS A 38 -7.99 -11.65 8.76
N GLN A 39 -6.98 -12.49 8.89
CA GLN A 39 -5.62 -12.11 9.26
C GLN A 39 -4.62 -12.92 8.43
N HIS A 40 -3.55 -12.28 7.99
CA HIS A 40 -2.43 -12.94 7.29
C HIS A 40 -1.10 -12.32 7.71
N ARG A 41 -0.09 -13.16 7.96
CA ARG A 41 1.26 -12.71 8.30
C ARG A 41 2.25 -13.24 7.27
N GLU A 42 3.08 -12.35 6.75
CA GLU A 42 4.08 -12.65 5.74
C GLU A 42 5.47 -12.15 6.17
N GLU A 43 6.52 -12.87 5.78
CA GLU A 43 7.91 -12.54 6.10
C GLU A 43 8.79 -12.61 4.85
N ASN A 44 9.62 -11.60 4.65
CA ASN A 44 10.68 -11.60 3.64
C ASN A 44 12.05 -11.82 4.32
N PRO A 45 12.58 -13.06 4.37
CA PRO A 45 13.78 -13.38 5.13
C PRO A 45 15.05 -12.74 4.58
N TYR A 46 15.04 -12.28 3.32
CA TYR A 46 16.20 -11.63 2.70
C TYR A 46 16.45 -10.22 3.25
N CYS A 47 15.38 -9.53 3.65
CA CYS A 47 15.44 -8.16 4.17
C CYS A 47 15.03 -8.07 5.65
N GLY A 48 14.51 -9.15 6.22
CA GLY A 48 13.95 -9.18 7.57
C GLY A 48 12.61 -8.45 7.69
N ASP A 49 11.89 -8.26 6.58
CA ASP A 49 10.57 -7.62 6.61
C ASP A 49 9.54 -8.60 7.18
N VAL A 50 8.65 -8.09 8.02
CA VAL A 50 7.54 -8.82 8.63
C VAL A 50 6.32 -7.92 8.59
N VAL A 51 5.23 -8.39 7.98
CA VAL A 51 3.95 -7.68 7.92
C VAL A 51 2.82 -8.61 8.35
N ASP A 52 2.01 -8.16 9.30
CA ASP A 52 0.77 -8.79 9.79
C ASP A 52 -0.42 -7.91 9.37
N LEU A 53 -1.25 -8.42 8.48
CA LEU A 53 -2.43 -7.75 7.93
C LEU A 53 -3.69 -8.26 8.62
N THR A 54 -4.57 -7.33 8.97
CA THR A 54 -5.92 -7.63 9.50
C THR A 54 -6.95 -6.89 8.65
N LEU A 55 -8.08 -7.55 8.36
CA LEU A 55 -9.13 -6.98 7.53
C LEU A 55 -10.53 -7.16 8.13
N VAL A 56 -11.40 -6.20 7.81
CA VAL A 56 -12.83 -6.22 8.07
C VAL A 56 -13.54 -6.21 6.73
N LEU A 57 -14.53 -7.07 6.59
CA LEU A 57 -15.46 -7.06 5.47
C LEU A 57 -16.74 -6.30 5.85
N ASP A 58 -17.43 -5.75 4.86
CA ASP A 58 -18.77 -5.21 5.06
C ASP A 58 -19.78 -6.29 5.47
N GLU A 59 -20.98 -5.90 5.88
CA GLU A 59 -22.01 -6.82 6.37
C GLU A 59 -22.40 -7.90 5.34
N ALA A 60 -22.27 -7.59 4.04
CA ALA A 60 -22.54 -8.51 2.95
C ALA A 60 -21.33 -9.37 2.56
N GLU A 61 -20.21 -9.25 3.28
CA GLU A 61 -18.93 -9.93 3.01
C GLU A 61 -18.41 -9.75 1.57
N SER A 62 -18.76 -8.64 0.95
CA SER A 62 -18.52 -8.35 -0.47
C SER A 62 -17.38 -7.37 -0.69
N LYS A 63 -17.11 -6.51 0.30
CA LYS A 63 -16.12 -5.42 0.24
C LYS A 63 -15.22 -5.41 1.46
N ILE A 64 -14.01 -4.89 1.27
CA ILE A 64 -13.08 -4.59 2.36
C ILE A 64 -13.54 -3.29 3.04
N ALA A 65 -14.16 -3.38 4.21
CA ALA A 65 -14.59 -2.23 5.00
C ALA A 65 -13.40 -1.52 5.65
N ASP A 66 -12.44 -2.27 6.20
CA ASP A 66 -11.20 -1.73 6.73
C ASP A 66 -10.06 -2.74 6.56
N ILE A 67 -8.84 -2.23 6.50
CA ILE A 67 -7.61 -3.02 6.48
C ILE A 67 -6.55 -2.25 7.25
N LYS A 68 -5.84 -2.96 8.12
CA LYS A 68 -4.72 -2.42 8.88
C LYS A 68 -3.57 -3.40 8.94
N PHE A 69 -2.39 -2.87 9.21
CA PHE A 69 -1.18 -3.66 9.30
C PHE A 69 -0.34 -3.32 10.53
N GLU A 70 0.33 -4.34 11.07
CA GLU A 70 1.46 -4.20 11.96
C GLU A 70 2.69 -4.85 11.32
N GLY A 71 3.89 -4.45 11.74
CA GLY A 71 5.08 -4.99 11.13
C GLY A 71 6.33 -4.18 11.38
N ALA A 72 7.45 -4.77 10.98
CA ALA A 72 8.77 -4.18 10.94
C ALA A 72 9.41 -4.54 9.61
N GLY A 73 9.99 -3.58 8.92
CA GLY A 73 10.59 -3.81 7.61
C GLY A 73 11.22 -2.54 7.06
N CYS A 74 11.82 -2.66 5.88
CA CYS A 74 12.41 -1.54 5.16
C CYS A 74 11.34 -0.49 4.78
N ALA A 75 11.80 0.73 4.46
CA ALA A 75 10.89 1.83 4.10
C ALA A 75 9.99 1.47 2.91
N LEU A 76 10.50 0.72 1.94
CA LEU A 76 9.72 0.27 0.80
C LEU A 76 8.60 -0.67 1.23
N CYS A 77 8.91 -1.69 2.04
CA CYS A 77 7.92 -2.64 2.55
C CYS A 77 6.79 -1.94 3.32
N LEU A 78 7.14 -1.07 4.27
CA LEU A 78 6.15 -0.37 5.10
C LEU A 78 5.31 0.63 4.27
N ALA A 79 5.93 1.33 3.33
CA ALA A 79 5.21 2.23 2.44
C ALA A 79 4.26 1.46 1.50
N SER A 80 4.72 0.34 0.94
CA SER A 80 3.90 -0.52 0.08
C SER A 80 2.70 -1.08 0.83
N ALA A 81 2.87 -1.53 2.08
CA ALA A 81 1.75 -2.00 2.91
C ALA A 81 0.70 -0.91 3.15
N ASP A 82 1.15 0.31 3.47
CA ASP A 82 0.22 1.43 3.71
C ASP A 82 -0.49 1.89 2.44
N LEU A 83 0.23 2.04 1.32
CA LEU A 83 -0.34 2.43 0.04
C LEU A 83 -1.31 1.37 -0.50
N MET A 84 -0.98 0.08 -0.35
CA MET A 84 -1.90 -1.02 -0.68
C MET A 84 -3.17 -0.92 0.16
N ALA A 85 -3.05 -0.72 1.48
CA ALA A 85 -4.21 -0.59 2.37
C ALA A 85 -5.10 0.59 1.99
N ILE A 86 -4.52 1.74 1.61
CA ILE A 86 -5.27 2.90 1.07
C ILE A 86 -5.98 2.52 -0.23
N ALA A 87 -5.28 1.85 -1.14
CA ALA A 87 -5.79 1.55 -2.47
C ALA A 87 -6.96 0.57 -2.45
N ILE A 88 -6.96 -0.43 -1.56
CA ILE A 88 -7.96 -1.51 -1.58
C ILE A 88 -9.18 -1.29 -0.68
N LYS A 89 -9.12 -0.34 0.25
CA LYS A 89 -10.22 -0.05 1.17
C LYS A 89 -11.47 0.40 0.41
N GLY A 90 -12.62 -0.16 0.76
CA GLY A 90 -13.91 0.10 0.13
C GLY A 90 -14.14 -0.65 -1.20
N LYS A 91 -13.18 -1.42 -1.68
CA LYS A 91 -13.30 -2.21 -2.93
C LYS A 91 -13.84 -3.60 -2.67
N THR A 92 -14.44 -4.19 -3.70
CA THR A 92 -14.86 -5.60 -3.66
C THR A 92 -13.66 -6.52 -3.78
N ILE A 93 -13.79 -7.75 -3.30
CA ILE A 93 -12.73 -8.78 -3.42
C ILE A 93 -12.32 -8.94 -4.89
N SER A 94 -13.27 -9.02 -5.82
CA SER A 94 -12.99 -9.15 -7.25
C SER A 94 -12.20 -7.97 -7.81
N GLN A 95 -12.52 -6.73 -7.40
CA GLN A 95 -11.77 -5.55 -7.81
C GLN A 95 -10.33 -5.59 -7.28
N VAL A 96 -10.14 -6.01 -6.03
CA VAL A 96 -8.81 -6.12 -5.43
C VAL A 96 -7.97 -7.18 -6.14
N LEU A 97 -8.55 -8.33 -6.48
CA LEU A 97 -7.84 -9.37 -7.23
C LEU A 97 -7.39 -8.88 -8.62
N LEU A 98 -8.22 -8.11 -9.32
CA LEU A 98 -7.82 -7.49 -10.59
C LEU A 98 -6.65 -6.52 -10.40
N MET A 99 -6.70 -5.66 -9.38
CA MET A 99 -5.62 -4.73 -9.06
C MET A 99 -4.32 -5.45 -8.69
N VAL A 100 -4.39 -6.60 -8.03
CA VAL A 100 -3.20 -7.41 -7.71
C VAL A 100 -2.53 -7.90 -9.00
N GLU A 101 -3.31 -8.39 -9.96
CA GLU A 101 -2.77 -8.84 -11.24
C GLU A 101 -2.19 -7.67 -12.05
N GLU A 102 -2.88 -6.53 -12.12
CA GLU A 102 -2.36 -5.31 -12.76
C GLU A 102 -1.04 -4.84 -12.12
N PHE A 103 -0.97 -4.86 -10.78
CA PHE A 103 0.24 -4.49 -10.05
C PHE A 103 1.39 -5.46 -10.32
N ARG A 104 1.10 -6.76 -10.41
CA ARG A 104 2.11 -7.80 -10.73
C ARG A 104 2.68 -7.60 -12.13
N GLU A 105 1.83 -7.38 -13.13
CA GLU A 105 2.27 -7.12 -14.50
C GLU A 105 3.11 -5.83 -14.60
N MET A 106 2.71 -4.79 -13.86
CA MET A 106 3.46 -3.54 -13.79
C MET A 106 4.84 -3.73 -13.18
N VAL A 107 4.95 -4.44 -12.04
CA VAL A 107 6.24 -4.68 -11.37
C VAL A 107 7.12 -5.64 -12.17
N ALA A 108 6.53 -6.57 -12.92
CA ALA A 108 7.25 -7.45 -13.84
C ALA A 108 7.79 -6.72 -15.08
N GLY A 109 7.33 -5.48 -15.33
CA GLY A 109 7.71 -4.70 -16.52
C GLY A 109 6.99 -5.12 -17.79
N ASN A 110 5.86 -5.84 -17.66
CA ASN A 110 5.07 -6.36 -18.78
C ASN A 110 4.02 -5.36 -19.28
N THR A 111 3.82 -4.24 -18.58
CA THR A 111 2.89 -3.17 -18.99
C THR A 111 3.61 -2.09 -19.80
N GLN A 112 3.09 -1.78 -20.99
CA GLN A 112 3.49 -0.61 -21.77
C GLN A 112 2.64 0.61 -21.35
N PHE A 113 3.28 1.73 -21.01
CA PHE A 113 2.62 3.02 -20.76
C PHE A 113 2.54 3.86 -22.04
#